data_AF-A0A419GWX4-F1
#
_entry.id   AF-A0A419GWX4-F1
#
_cell.length_a   1.000
_cell.length_b   1.000
_cell.length_c   1.000
_cell.angle_alpha   90.00
_cell.angle_beta   90.00
_cell.angle_gamma   90.00
#
_symmetry.space_group_name_H-M   'P 1'
#
loop_
_entity.id
_entity.type
_entity.pdbx_description
1 polymer ?
#
loop_
_entity_poly.entity_id
_entity_poly.type
_entity_poly.pdbx_seq_one_letter_code
_entity_poly.pdbx_strand_id
1 'polypeptide(L)'
;MVIMKRLILLSALLFAFYPLSAYSDQWKLFEHRYEYKPEDVLQATKFVQKKGYWEGFKDDKLAGYVFLSKEWTSKLVGYSGKHLETLIGMDTNGDITGVKIIFHSEPIVLIGLKEEYYLNFIKQYKDRNIKEPVSVGKEISMDAITGATVTAVVQNSIILESARKVAEAAGLLKAAQASGKKLSQKYAELTWEELKKSEAVKSIVVTTKELGLEDEGDYIDLYVANVTPPSIGRNILGDVFYKDIMSTIKEGESAVAIFSKGKGSFKGSGFARGGTFDRFNIEQGSKVYLFTDKDYRVLSGIKAEGAPAINEGGVFFIKDRDFVPVLPFKLTLLLPYRLSAAKKEFRSFRMEYGIPERFLE
;
A
#
# COMPACT_ATOMS: atom_id res chain seq x y z
N MET A 1 -31.15 64.74 25.66
CA MET A 1 -31.97 65.19 24.51
C MET A 1 -30.99 65.48 23.38
N VAL A 2 -30.97 64.62 22.33
CA VAL A 2 -30.71 64.98 20.91
C VAL A 2 -29.25 65.46 20.59
N ILE A 3 -28.41 64.98 19.67
CA ILE A 3 -28.42 64.14 18.44
C ILE A 3 -26.92 63.86 18.15
N MET A 4 -26.43 62.61 18.10
CA MET A 4 -26.17 61.78 16.90
C MET A 4 -25.57 62.49 15.66
N LYS A 5 -24.26 62.35 15.42
CA LYS A 5 -23.67 62.46 14.07
C LYS A 5 -22.96 61.15 13.71
N ARG A 6 -23.53 60.50 12.70
CA ARG A 6 -23.00 59.31 12.01
C ARG A 6 -21.69 59.66 11.31
N LEU A 7 -20.68 58.81 11.47
CA LEU A 7 -19.61 58.65 10.50
C LEU A 7 -19.69 57.20 10.00
N ILE A 8 -20.22 57.03 8.79
CA ILE A 8 -20.15 55.80 8.01
C ILE A 8 -19.37 56.18 6.77
N LEU A 9 -18.18 55.61 6.57
CA LEU A 9 -17.57 55.56 5.25
C LEU A 9 -16.59 54.38 5.14
N LEU A 10 -17.09 53.36 4.43
CA LEU A 10 -16.43 52.37 3.58
C LEU A 10 -15.04 51.87 3.99
N SER A 11 -15.01 50.70 4.62
CA SER A 11 -13.94 49.72 4.40
C SER A 11 -14.32 48.84 3.21
N ALA A 12 -13.71 49.10 2.05
CA ALA A 12 -13.77 48.19 0.92
C ALA A 12 -13.02 46.90 1.29
N LEU A 13 -13.76 45.80 1.50
CA LEU A 13 -13.18 44.46 1.56
C LEU A 13 -12.70 44.09 0.16
N LEU A 14 -11.42 44.36 -0.11
CA LEU A 14 -10.68 43.70 -1.18
C LEU A 14 -10.57 42.21 -0.82
N PHE A 15 -11.52 41.41 -1.32
CA PHE A 15 -11.26 39.99 -1.52
C PHE A 15 -10.18 39.89 -2.60
N ALA A 16 -8.92 39.79 -2.17
CA ALA A 16 -7.85 39.36 -3.05
C ALA A 16 -8.19 37.95 -3.52
N PHE A 17 -8.74 37.85 -4.72
CA PHE A 17 -8.73 36.62 -5.50
C PHE A 17 -7.26 36.25 -5.69
N TYR A 18 -6.73 35.41 -4.81
CA TYR A 18 -5.49 34.72 -5.10
C TYR A 18 -5.74 33.90 -6.36
N PRO A 19 -5.00 34.14 -7.46
CA PRO A 19 -5.18 33.34 -8.65
C PRO A 19 -4.82 31.89 -8.31
N LEU A 20 -5.68 30.96 -8.71
CA LEU A 20 -5.49 29.51 -8.54
C LEU A 20 -4.13 29.02 -9.10
N SER A 21 -3.48 29.82 -9.94
CA SER A 21 -2.14 29.58 -10.48
C SER A 21 -1.04 29.55 -9.42
N ALA A 22 -1.13 30.36 -8.36
CA ALA A 22 -0.11 30.39 -7.30
C ALA A 22 -0.05 29.07 -6.51
N TYR A 23 -1.19 28.37 -6.40
CA TYR A 23 -1.23 27.04 -5.79
C TYR A 23 -0.55 26.01 -6.69
N SER A 24 -0.74 26.10 -8.02
CA SER A 24 -0.13 25.16 -8.98
C SER A 24 1.39 25.29 -9.12
N ASP A 25 1.93 26.51 -9.00
CA ASP A 25 3.37 26.74 -9.12
C ASP A 25 4.16 26.29 -7.87
N GLN A 26 3.54 26.25 -6.69
CA GLN A 26 4.15 25.65 -5.49
C GLN A 26 4.47 24.15 -5.66
N TRP A 27 3.73 23.42 -6.51
CA TRP A 27 4.00 21.98 -6.76
C TRP A 27 5.13 21.73 -7.76
N LYS A 28 5.51 22.73 -8.57
CA LYS A 28 6.69 22.64 -9.45
C LYS A 28 7.99 22.79 -8.67
N LEU A 29 7.96 23.48 -7.53
CA LEU A 29 9.14 23.71 -6.65
C LEU A 29 9.71 22.43 -6.02
N PHE A 30 8.96 21.33 -6.01
CA PHE A 30 9.40 20.06 -5.44
C PHE A 30 9.60 18.95 -6.48
N GLU A 31 9.55 19.28 -7.77
CA GLU A 31 9.84 18.29 -8.82
C GLU A 31 11.34 18.11 -8.99
N HIS A 32 11.82 16.92 -8.66
CA HIS A 32 13.19 16.51 -8.91
C HIS A 32 13.23 15.56 -10.10
N ARG A 33 14.12 15.81 -11.06
CA ARG A 33 14.36 14.96 -12.23
C ARG A 33 15.84 14.61 -12.33
N TYR A 34 16.12 13.35 -12.66
CA TYR A 34 17.47 12.85 -12.78
C TYR A 34 17.67 12.25 -14.17
N GLU A 35 18.80 12.57 -14.79
CA GLU A 35 19.24 11.89 -16.01
C GLU A 35 19.51 10.42 -15.71
N TYR A 36 19.18 9.55 -16.65
CA TYR A 36 19.40 8.12 -16.54
C TYR A 36 19.82 7.52 -17.87
N LYS A 37 20.53 6.40 -17.78
CA LYS A 37 20.82 5.50 -18.89
C LYS A 37 20.61 4.05 -18.44
N PRO A 38 20.23 3.11 -19.32
CA PRO A 38 20.03 1.71 -18.94
C PRO A 38 21.22 1.07 -18.21
N GLU A 39 22.44 1.48 -18.56
CA GLU A 39 23.70 1.02 -17.96
C GLU A 39 23.83 1.38 -16.47
N ASP A 40 23.06 2.37 -15.99
CA ASP A 40 23.09 2.79 -14.58
C ASP A 40 22.61 1.68 -13.64
N VAL A 41 21.80 0.74 -14.14
CA VAL A 41 21.14 -0.29 -13.32
C VAL A 41 21.40 -1.71 -13.79
N LEU A 42 21.93 -1.93 -14.99
CA LEU A 42 22.27 -3.25 -15.52
C LEU A 42 23.61 -3.22 -16.24
N GLN A 43 24.50 -4.14 -15.90
CA GLN A 43 25.79 -4.30 -16.58
C GLN A 43 25.61 -5.03 -17.93
N ALA A 44 25.33 -4.26 -18.98
CA ALA A 44 25.19 -4.74 -20.35
C ALA A 44 25.84 -3.75 -21.34
N THR A 45 26.27 -4.25 -22.50
CA THR A 45 26.91 -3.44 -23.56
C THR A 45 25.97 -3.10 -24.71
N LYS A 46 24.82 -3.78 -24.80
CA LYS A 46 23.80 -3.54 -25.82
C LYS A 46 22.41 -3.66 -25.19
N PHE A 47 21.52 -2.72 -25.52
CA PHE A 47 20.12 -2.75 -25.08
C PHE A 47 19.19 -2.82 -26.29
N VAL A 48 18.26 -3.78 -26.27
CA VAL A 48 17.23 -3.94 -27.29
C VAL A 48 15.88 -3.60 -26.66
N GLN A 49 15.22 -2.56 -27.17
CA GLN A 49 13.92 -2.15 -26.66
C GLN A 49 12.83 -3.17 -27.03
N LYS A 50 12.04 -3.55 -26.04
CA LYS A 50 10.79 -4.29 -26.16
C LYS A 50 9.62 -3.39 -25.76
N LYS A 51 8.40 -3.94 -25.77
CA LYS A 51 7.22 -3.23 -25.26
C LYS A 51 7.31 -3.09 -23.73
N GLY A 52 7.74 -1.92 -23.27
CA GLY A 52 7.73 -1.52 -21.87
C GLY A 52 9.00 -1.80 -21.06
N TYR A 53 10.03 -2.39 -21.69
CA TYR A 53 11.32 -2.69 -21.07
C TYR A 53 12.41 -2.83 -22.15
N TRP A 54 13.67 -2.89 -21.74
CA TRP A 54 14.82 -3.22 -22.57
C TRP A 54 15.40 -4.57 -22.15
N GLU A 55 15.80 -5.39 -23.12
CA GLU A 55 16.69 -6.53 -22.89
C GLU A 55 18.14 -6.04 -22.98
N GLY A 56 18.92 -6.27 -21.92
CA GLY A 56 20.36 -5.96 -21.89
C GLY A 56 21.20 -7.19 -22.21
N PHE A 57 22.17 -7.04 -23.11
CA PHE A 57 23.08 -8.10 -23.53
C PHE A 57 24.53 -7.77 -23.15
N LYS A 58 25.25 -8.78 -22.66
CA LYS A 58 26.69 -8.73 -22.42
C LYS A 58 27.32 -9.92 -23.15
N ASP A 59 28.29 -9.65 -24.01
CA ASP A 59 28.95 -10.67 -24.84
C ASP A 59 27.94 -11.54 -25.63
N ASP A 60 26.95 -10.88 -26.25
CA ASP A 60 25.81 -11.47 -26.99
C ASP A 60 24.90 -12.42 -26.18
N LYS A 61 25.08 -12.49 -24.86
CA LYS A 61 24.19 -13.22 -23.95
C LYS A 61 23.25 -12.26 -23.24
N LEU A 62 21.99 -12.67 -23.09
CA LEU A 62 21.00 -11.92 -22.33
C LEU A 62 21.45 -11.83 -20.86
N ALA A 63 21.79 -10.62 -20.42
CA ALA A 63 22.22 -10.33 -19.05
C ALA A 63 21.02 -10.03 -18.15
N GLY A 64 19.96 -9.44 -18.68
CA GLY A 64 18.77 -9.09 -17.92
C GLY A 64 17.88 -8.07 -18.61
N TYR A 65 17.12 -7.35 -17.81
CA TYR A 65 16.07 -6.44 -18.22
C TYR A 65 16.23 -5.09 -17.53
N VAL A 66 15.91 -4.01 -18.23
CA VAL A 66 15.81 -2.65 -17.68
C VAL A 66 14.44 -2.08 -17.98
N PHE A 67 13.84 -1.34 -17.06
CA PHE A 67 12.49 -0.78 -17.26
C PHE A 67 12.23 0.47 -16.41
N LEU A 68 11.31 1.28 -16.90
CA LEU A 68 10.78 2.45 -16.20
C LEU A 68 9.53 2.05 -15.43
N SER A 69 9.51 2.29 -14.12
CA SER A 69 8.43 1.82 -13.26
C SER A 69 7.05 2.38 -13.63
N LYS A 70 6.99 3.61 -14.15
CA LYS A 70 5.74 4.31 -14.48
C LYS A 70 4.85 3.59 -15.47
N GLU A 71 5.45 2.95 -16.48
CA GLU A 71 4.69 2.22 -17.50
C GLU A 71 3.94 1.02 -16.91
N TRP A 72 4.43 0.48 -15.79
CA TRP A 72 3.90 -0.72 -15.15
C TRP A 72 3.03 -0.42 -13.93
N THR A 73 3.18 0.76 -13.30
CA THR A 73 2.63 1.08 -11.97
C THR A 73 2.01 2.47 -11.88
N SER A 74 1.52 3.02 -12.99
CA SER A 74 1.00 4.40 -13.11
C SER A 74 -0.06 4.82 -12.08
N LYS A 75 -0.77 3.86 -11.47
CA LYS A 75 -1.77 4.11 -10.42
C LYS A 75 -1.18 4.33 -9.02
N LEU A 76 0.07 3.92 -8.78
CA LEU A 76 0.72 4.06 -7.49
C LEU A 76 1.30 5.49 -7.35
N VAL A 77 0.72 6.29 -6.47
CA VAL A 77 1.13 7.68 -6.24
C VAL A 77 1.65 7.87 -4.82
N GLY A 78 2.69 8.70 -4.69
CA GLY A 78 3.29 9.05 -3.40
C GLY A 78 2.44 10.04 -2.61
N TYR A 79 3.01 10.58 -1.53
CA TYR A 79 2.35 11.55 -0.68
C TYR A 79 1.95 12.82 -1.46
N SER A 80 2.74 13.19 -2.46
CA SER A 80 2.47 14.33 -3.34
C SER A 80 1.31 14.10 -4.32
N GLY A 81 0.71 12.91 -4.35
CA GLY A 81 -0.29 12.53 -5.35
C GLY A 81 0.28 12.34 -6.76
N LYS A 82 1.60 12.41 -6.93
CA LYS A 82 2.30 12.11 -8.19
C LYS A 82 2.97 10.74 -8.11
N HIS A 83 3.17 10.12 -9.27
CA HIS A 83 3.93 8.87 -9.40
C HIS A 83 5.41 9.09 -9.10
N LEU A 84 6.07 8.09 -8.49
CA LEU A 84 7.52 8.07 -8.24
C LEU A 84 8.19 7.25 -9.34
N GLU A 85 8.93 7.91 -10.23
CA GLU A 85 9.51 7.25 -11.39
C GLU A 85 10.91 6.74 -11.06
N THR A 86 11.15 5.46 -11.32
CA THR A 86 12.43 4.80 -11.08
C THR A 86 12.83 3.97 -12.29
N LEU A 87 14.12 3.97 -12.60
CA LEU A 87 14.76 2.97 -13.46
C LEU A 87 15.08 1.76 -12.59
N ILE A 88 14.73 0.56 -13.05
CA ILE A 88 15.09 -0.68 -12.38
C ILE A 88 15.79 -1.60 -13.38
N GLY A 89 16.87 -2.22 -12.93
CA GLY A 89 17.53 -3.34 -13.59
C GLY A 89 17.23 -4.64 -12.87
N MET A 90 17.02 -5.72 -13.61
CA MET A 90 16.75 -7.05 -13.08
C MET A 90 17.46 -8.10 -13.95
N ASP A 91 18.15 -9.06 -13.33
CA ASP A 91 18.79 -10.13 -14.08
C ASP A 91 17.79 -11.20 -14.56
N THR A 92 18.28 -12.25 -15.21
CA THR A 92 17.43 -13.35 -15.71
C THR A 92 16.94 -14.30 -14.61
N ASN A 93 17.48 -14.23 -13.38
CA ASN A 93 17.02 -15.01 -12.23
C ASN A 93 15.90 -14.29 -11.44
N GLY A 94 15.74 -12.98 -11.66
CA GLY A 94 14.80 -12.12 -10.96
C GLY A 94 15.46 -11.33 -9.82
N ASP A 95 16.79 -11.24 -9.79
CA ASP A 95 17.53 -10.41 -8.84
C ASP A 95 17.61 -8.98 -9.35
N ILE A 96 17.24 -8.02 -8.51
CA ILE A 96 17.35 -6.59 -8.84
C ILE A 96 18.83 -6.22 -8.89
N THR A 97 19.32 -5.79 -10.06
CA THR A 97 20.72 -5.43 -10.27
C THR A 97 21.02 -3.97 -9.93
N GLY A 98 19.99 -3.12 -9.92
CA GLY A 98 20.10 -1.71 -9.55
C GLY A 98 18.76 -0.99 -9.59
N VAL A 99 18.65 0.10 -8.82
CA VAL A 99 17.50 1.00 -8.82
C VAL A 99 18.02 2.44 -8.83
N LYS A 100 17.42 3.29 -9.66
CA LYS A 100 17.72 4.71 -9.75
C LYS A 100 16.44 5.53 -9.78
N ILE A 101 16.35 6.57 -8.95
CA ILE A 101 15.24 7.53 -9.02
C ILE A 101 15.43 8.40 -10.27
N ILE A 102 14.34 8.58 -11.02
CA ILE A 102 14.27 9.43 -12.21
C ILE A 102 13.40 10.65 -11.93
N PHE A 103 12.33 10.48 -11.18
CA PHE A 103 11.45 11.59 -10.82
C PHE A 103 10.76 11.36 -9.48
N HIS A 104 10.69 12.40 -8.66
CA HIS A 104 9.74 12.47 -7.55
C HIS A 104 9.31 13.91 -7.29
N SER A 105 8.17 14.05 -6.60
CA SER A 105 7.66 15.34 -6.13
C SER A 105 7.40 15.36 -4.62
N GLU A 106 8.07 14.46 -3.90
CA GLU A 106 7.84 14.23 -2.47
C GLU A 106 8.47 15.33 -1.60
N PRO A 107 7.78 15.80 -0.55
CA PRO A 107 8.24 16.88 0.32
C PRO A 107 9.31 16.42 1.33
N ILE A 108 10.29 15.64 0.87
CA ILE A 108 11.33 15.00 1.70
C ILE A 108 12.15 16.05 2.47
N VAL A 109 12.51 17.15 1.80
CA VAL A 109 13.24 18.27 2.44
C VAL A 109 12.37 19.03 3.44
N LEU A 110 11.06 19.16 3.21
CA LEU A 110 10.15 19.86 4.12
C LEU A 110 9.98 19.13 5.45
N ILE A 111 10.12 17.81 5.47
CA ILE A 111 10.13 17.02 6.69
C ILE A 111 11.54 16.89 7.30
N GLY A 112 12.51 17.66 6.80
CA GLY A 112 13.88 17.74 7.32
C GLY A 112 14.81 16.62 6.85
N LEU A 113 14.39 15.78 5.90
CA LEU A 113 15.22 14.72 5.35
C LEU A 113 16.10 15.25 4.22
N LYS A 114 17.38 14.85 4.23
CA LYS A 114 18.28 15.03 3.09
C LYS A 114 17.92 14.04 1.97
N GLU A 115 18.05 14.49 0.72
CA GLU A 115 17.82 13.66 -0.46
C GLU A 115 18.68 12.38 -0.49
N GLU A 116 19.90 12.46 0.03
CA GLU A 116 20.81 11.32 0.19
C GLU A 116 20.16 10.14 0.92
N TYR A 117 19.28 10.40 1.88
CA TYR A 117 18.59 9.32 2.57
C TYR A 117 17.65 8.54 1.64
N TYR A 118 16.96 9.23 0.73
CA TYR A 118 16.11 8.56 -0.24
C TYR A 118 16.94 7.75 -1.24
N LEU A 119 18.09 8.28 -1.66
CA LEU A 119 19.06 7.53 -2.47
C LEU A 119 19.60 6.31 -1.74
N ASN A 120 19.89 6.40 -0.44
CA ASN A 120 20.35 5.27 0.36
C ASN A 120 19.22 4.25 0.58
N PHE A 121 17.96 4.69 0.65
CA PHE A 121 16.82 3.78 0.71
C PHE A 121 16.72 2.88 -0.53
N ILE A 122 16.79 3.46 -1.74
CA ILE A 122 16.65 2.68 -2.98
C ILE A 122 17.84 1.74 -3.25
N LYS A 123 19.02 2.02 -2.71
CA LYS A 123 20.20 1.13 -2.84
C LYS A 123 19.98 -0.24 -2.18
N GLN A 124 19.09 -0.32 -1.19
CA GLN A 124 18.80 -1.56 -0.46
C GLN A 124 18.09 -2.63 -1.30
N TYR A 125 17.58 -2.28 -2.48
CA TYR A 125 16.91 -3.21 -3.38
C TYR A 125 17.87 -4.01 -4.24
N LYS A 126 19.12 -3.56 -4.40
CA LYS A 126 20.12 -4.33 -5.11
C LYS A 126 20.30 -5.71 -4.45
N ASP A 127 20.41 -6.75 -5.27
CA ASP A 127 20.55 -8.15 -4.88
C ASP A 127 19.32 -8.74 -4.16
N ARG A 128 18.16 -8.05 -4.20
CA ARG A 128 16.88 -8.60 -3.75
C ARG A 128 16.20 -9.35 -4.90
N ASN A 129 15.76 -10.57 -4.61
CA ASN A 129 15.00 -11.36 -5.58
C ASN A 129 13.51 -11.02 -5.53
N ILE A 130 12.89 -10.82 -6.70
CA ILE A 130 11.47 -10.42 -6.81
C ILE A 130 10.48 -11.53 -6.41
N LYS A 131 10.93 -12.79 -6.39
CA LYS A 131 10.14 -13.96 -5.97
C LYS A 131 10.05 -14.04 -4.45
N GLU A 132 11.00 -13.43 -3.76
CA GLU A 132 11.04 -13.40 -2.31
C GLU A 132 10.15 -12.28 -1.74
N PRO A 133 9.61 -12.47 -0.53
CA PRO A 133 8.91 -11.40 0.17
C PRO A 133 9.87 -10.25 0.53
N VAL A 134 9.65 -9.06 -0.04
CA VAL A 134 10.43 -7.85 0.27
C VAL A 134 9.49 -6.78 0.83
N SER A 135 9.71 -6.39 2.09
CA SER A 135 8.93 -5.36 2.75
C SER A 135 9.80 -4.36 3.48
N VAL A 136 9.30 -3.14 3.49
CA VAL A 136 9.77 -2.07 4.35
C VAL A 136 9.63 -2.49 5.81
N GLY A 137 10.63 -2.21 6.66
CA GLY A 137 10.64 -2.60 8.08
C GLY A 137 11.02 -4.05 8.34
N LYS A 138 11.40 -4.83 7.33
CA LYS A 138 11.96 -6.19 7.53
C LYS A 138 13.17 -6.43 6.65
N GLU A 139 12.97 -6.52 5.34
CA GLU A 139 14.07 -6.70 4.38
C GLU A 139 14.65 -5.36 3.90
N ILE A 140 13.82 -4.30 3.87
CA ILE A 140 14.22 -2.94 3.55
C ILE A 140 14.12 -2.06 4.80
N SER A 141 15.23 -1.50 5.25
CA SER A 141 15.25 -0.59 6.41
C SER A 141 14.56 0.74 6.10
N MET A 142 13.80 1.24 7.08
CA MET A 142 13.15 2.55 7.03
C MET A 142 14.02 3.69 7.54
N ASP A 143 15.19 3.40 8.10
CA ASP A 143 16.00 4.36 8.84
C ASP A 143 16.28 5.64 8.05
N ALA A 144 16.52 5.49 6.75
CA ALA A 144 16.83 6.61 5.88
C ALA A 144 15.63 7.55 5.66
N ILE A 145 14.41 7.04 5.49
CA ILE A 145 13.20 7.85 5.21
C ILE A 145 12.25 7.91 6.41
N THR A 146 12.82 7.92 7.62
CA THR A 146 12.08 8.05 8.88
C THR A 146 11.16 9.28 8.81
N GLY A 147 9.84 9.07 8.86
CA GLY A 147 8.84 10.13 8.76
C GLY A 147 8.16 10.27 7.38
N ALA A 148 8.70 9.62 6.34
CA ALA A 148 8.13 9.53 5.00
C ALA A 148 7.55 8.12 4.72
N THR A 149 6.82 7.56 5.69
CA THR A 149 6.33 6.16 5.61
C THR A 149 5.49 5.90 4.36
N VAL A 150 4.59 6.83 4.01
CA VAL A 150 3.78 6.75 2.78
C VAL A 150 4.70 6.62 1.56
N THR A 151 5.65 7.53 1.40
CA THR A 151 6.63 7.52 0.30
C THR A 151 7.41 6.21 0.24
N ALA A 152 7.91 5.72 1.38
CA ALA A 152 8.69 4.49 1.46
C ALA A 152 7.88 3.25 1.02
N VAL A 153 6.65 3.12 1.52
CA VAL A 153 5.74 2.01 1.19
C VAL A 153 5.33 2.05 -0.28
N VAL A 154 5.00 3.23 -0.81
CA VAL A 154 4.67 3.41 -2.23
C VAL A 154 5.88 3.09 -3.10
N GLN A 155 7.07 3.59 -2.77
CA GLN A 155 8.28 3.31 -3.54
C GLN A 155 8.63 1.82 -3.56
N ASN A 156 8.48 1.12 -2.44
CA ASN A 156 8.65 -0.34 -2.36
C ASN A 156 7.68 -1.05 -3.29
N SER A 157 6.40 -0.65 -3.26
CA SER A 157 5.36 -1.21 -4.10
C SER A 157 5.64 -0.97 -5.58
N ILE A 158 6.07 0.24 -5.96
CA ILE A 158 6.45 0.61 -7.33
C ILE A 158 7.59 -0.28 -7.86
N ILE A 159 8.66 -0.46 -7.07
CA ILE A 159 9.82 -1.28 -7.49
C ILE A 159 9.41 -2.74 -7.67
N LEU A 160 8.76 -3.33 -6.66
CA LEU A 160 8.43 -4.76 -6.68
C LEU A 160 7.34 -5.10 -7.69
N GLU A 161 6.27 -4.29 -7.78
CA GLU A 161 5.19 -4.54 -8.73
C GLU A 161 5.67 -4.37 -10.17
N SER A 162 6.44 -3.32 -10.48
CA SER A 162 6.99 -3.15 -11.83
C SER A 162 7.93 -4.29 -12.21
N ALA A 163 8.82 -4.71 -11.30
CA ALA A 163 9.73 -5.81 -11.55
C ALA A 163 9.02 -7.15 -11.76
N ARG A 164 8.00 -7.46 -10.94
CA ARG A 164 7.20 -8.69 -11.10
C ARG A 164 6.39 -8.67 -12.39
N LYS A 165 5.79 -7.54 -12.77
CA LYS A 165 5.05 -7.41 -14.04
C LYS A 165 5.97 -7.55 -15.27
N VAL A 166 7.18 -6.97 -15.23
CA VAL A 166 8.17 -7.17 -16.29
C VAL A 166 8.63 -8.62 -16.35
N ALA A 167 8.85 -9.25 -15.19
CA ALA A 167 9.20 -10.66 -15.13
C ALA A 167 8.09 -11.57 -15.70
N GLU A 168 6.82 -11.26 -15.49
CA GLU A 168 5.69 -11.93 -16.15
C GLU A 168 5.72 -11.70 -17.67
N ALA A 169 5.90 -10.45 -18.12
CA ALA A 169 5.97 -10.10 -19.54
C ALA A 169 7.18 -10.70 -20.28
N ALA A 170 8.28 -10.93 -19.56
CA ALA A 170 9.50 -11.58 -20.05
C ALA A 170 9.46 -13.11 -19.90
N GLY A 171 8.41 -13.68 -19.33
CA GLY A 171 8.26 -15.13 -19.14
C GLY A 171 9.08 -15.73 -18.00
N LEU A 172 9.65 -14.91 -17.11
CA LEU A 172 10.36 -15.35 -15.91
C LEU A 172 9.42 -15.76 -14.76
N LEU A 173 8.23 -15.15 -14.71
CA LEU A 173 7.16 -15.48 -13.77
C LEU A 173 5.91 -15.93 -14.52
N LYS A 174 5.18 -16.88 -13.93
CA LYS A 174 3.85 -17.25 -14.40
C LYS A 174 2.82 -16.36 -13.71
N ALA A 175 1.92 -15.77 -14.50
CA ALA A 175 0.77 -15.07 -13.95
C ALA A 175 -0.07 -16.04 -13.10
N ALA A 176 -0.57 -15.55 -11.96
CA ALA A 176 -1.49 -16.32 -11.13
C ALA A 176 -2.77 -16.60 -11.91
N GLN A 177 -3.18 -17.86 -12.01
CA GLN A 177 -4.35 -18.27 -12.79
C GLN A 177 -5.49 -18.65 -11.87
N ALA A 178 -6.69 -18.12 -12.14
CA ALA A 178 -7.89 -18.45 -11.38
C ALA A 178 -8.20 -19.95 -11.52
N SER A 179 -8.52 -20.60 -10.40
CA SER A 179 -8.76 -22.05 -10.30
C SER A 179 -10.11 -22.51 -10.86
N GLY A 180 -10.84 -21.66 -11.58
CA GLY A 180 -12.22 -21.89 -12.02
C GLY A 180 -13.28 -21.79 -10.91
N LYS A 181 -12.85 -21.77 -9.64
CA LYS A 181 -13.72 -21.60 -8.46
C LYS A 181 -14.37 -20.22 -8.44
N LYS A 182 -15.56 -20.14 -7.85
CA LYS A 182 -16.30 -18.90 -7.60
C LYS A 182 -16.56 -18.72 -6.11
N LEU A 183 -16.90 -17.50 -5.71
CA LEU A 183 -17.36 -17.24 -4.35
C LEU A 183 -18.77 -17.82 -4.18
N SER A 184 -18.98 -18.61 -3.12
CA SER A 184 -20.31 -19.11 -2.80
C SER A 184 -21.25 -17.94 -2.52
N GLN A 185 -22.47 -18.03 -3.07
CA GLN A 185 -23.55 -17.07 -2.80
C GLN A 185 -24.47 -17.53 -1.66
N LYS A 186 -24.17 -18.66 -1.03
CA LYS A 186 -24.95 -19.21 0.07
C LYS A 186 -24.69 -18.43 1.35
N TYR A 187 -25.75 -18.32 2.16
CA TYR A 187 -25.69 -17.76 3.49
C TYR A 187 -25.91 -18.86 4.53
N ALA A 188 -25.02 -18.89 5.51
CA ALA A 188 -25.19 -19.57 6.79
C ALA A 188 -24.93 -18.55 7.89
N GLU A 189 -25.77 -18.55 8.93
CA GLU A 189 -25.50 -17.81 10.16
C GLU A 189 -24.36 -18.49 10.91
N LEU A 190 -23.40 -17.70 11.38
CA LEU A 190 -22.18 -18.20 12.02
C LEU A 190 -21.84 -17.33 13.23
N THR A 191 -21.49 -18.00 14.32
CA THR A 191 -20.88 -17.38 15.49
C THR A 191 -19.46 -16.90 15.17
N TRP A 192 -18.93 -16.01 16.00
CA TRP A 192 -17.54 -15.56 15.90
C TRP A 192 -16.52 -16.71 15.95
N GLU A 193 -16.75 -17.66 16.86
CA GLU A 193 -15.90 -18.84 17.01
C GLU A 193 -15.92 -19.72 15.74
N GLU A 194 -17.06 -19.87 15.08
CA GLU A 194 -17.14 -20.60 13.82
C GLU A 194 -16.43 -19.88 12.66
N LEU A 195 -16.51 -18.54 12.62
CA LEU A 195 -15.75 -17.74 11.65
C LEU A 195 -14.24 -17.88 11.84
N LYS A 196 -13.77 -17.90 13.09
CA LYS A 196 -12.35 -18.13 13.43
C LYS A 196 -11.92 -19.56 13.12
N LYS A 197 -12.70 -20.56 13.56
CA LYS A 197 -12.40 -21.99 13.37
C LYS A 197 -12.39 -22.40 11.89
N SER A 198 -13.21 -21.75 11.07
CA SER A 198 -13.22 -21.97 9.63
C SER A 198 -12.15 -21.20 8.87
N GLU A 199 -11.33 -20.38 9.55
CA GLU A 199 -10.37 -19.44 8.97
C GLU A 199 -10.99 -18.38 8.05
N ALA A 200 -12.32 -18.19 8.08
CA ALA A 200 -13.00 -17.08 7.41
C ALA A 200 -12.47 -15.73 7.92
N VAL A 201 -12.13 -15.68 9.21
CA VAL A 201 -11.44 -14.59 9.86
C VAL A 201 -10.09 -15.09 10.38
N LYS A 202 -9.00 -14.52 9.89
CA LYS A 202 -7.64 -14.78 10.41
C LYS A 202 -7.15 -13.56 11.19
N SER A 203 -6.14 -13.73 12.03
CA SER A 203 -5.53 -12.60 12.74
C SER A 203 -4.01 -12.65 12.81
N ILE A 204 -3.41 -11.47 13.03
CA ILE A 204 -2.02 -11.27 13.43
C ILE A 204 -2.05 -10.62 14.81
N VAL A 205 -1.46 -11.28 15.80
CA VAL A 205 -1.22 -10.71 17.13
C VAL A 205 0.22 -10.22 17.17
N VAL A 206 0.42 -8.97 17.55
CA VAL A 206 1.75 -8.39 17.77
C VAL A 206 1.81 -7.89 19.21
N THR A 207 2.81 -8.36 19.94
CA THR A 207 3.06 -7.96 21.34
C THR A 207 3.85 -6.66 21.43
N THR A 208 3.73 -5.97 22.57
CA THR A 208 4.57 -4.81 22.91
C THR A 208 6.07 -5.17 22.93
N LYS A 209 6.40 -6.37 23.41
CA LYS A 209 7.77 -6.91 23.44
C LYS A 209 8.35 -7.08 22.04
N GLU A 210 7.57 -7.59 21.09
CA GLU A 210 7.99 -7.65 19.68
C GLU A 210 8.21 -6.27 19.08
N LEU A 211 7.65 -5.21 19.66
CA LEU A 211 7.92 -3.83 19.26
C LEU A 211 9.06 -3.16 20.03
N GLY A 212 9.67 -3.86 20.99
CA GLY A 212 10.71 -3.32 21.86
C GLY A 212 10.19 -2.27 22.83
N LEU A 213 8.91 -2.35 23.20
CA LEU A 213 8.28 -1.50 24.21
C LEU A 213 8.40 -2.15 25.60
N GLU A 214 8.44 -1.34 26.65
CA GLU A 214 8.61 -1.81 28.04
C GLU A 214 7.34 -2.44 28.63
N ASP A 215 6.15 -1.97 28.21
CA ASP A 215 4.88 -2.54 28.66
C ASP A 215 4.75 -4.02 28.27
N GLU A 216 3.99 -4.80 29.04
CA GLU A 216 3.62 -6.17 28.69
C GLU A 216 2.20 -6.27 28.09
N GLY A 217 2.01 -7.21 27.16
CA GLY A 217 0.72 -7.53 26.55
C GLY A 217 0.68 -7.34 25.03
N ASP A 218 -0.53 -7.48 24.47
CA ASP A 218 -0.76 -7.32 23.04
C ASP A 218 -0.76 -5.83 22.67
N TYR A 219 0.07 -5.45 21.71
CA TYR A 219 0.03 -4.11 21.14
C TYR A 219 -1.16 -3.98 20.18
N ILE A 220 -1.31 -4.95 19.28
CA ILE A 220 -2.43 -5.04 18.34
C ILE A 220 -2.76 -6.50 18.05
N ASP A 221 -4.06 -6.81 18.03
CA ASP A 221 -4.61 -8.05 17.50
C ASP A 221 -5.45 -7.66 16.27
N LEU A 222 -4.86 -7.84 15.08
CA LEU A 222 -5.40 -7.41 13.79
C LEU A 222 -6.11 -8.58 13.12
N TYR A 223 -7.40 -8.43 12.84
CA TYR A 223 -8.23 -9.40 12.14
C TYR A 223 -8.43 -9.01 10.68
N VAL A 224 -8.48 -10.01 9.81
CA VAL A 224 -8.65 -9.87 8.37
C VAL A 224 -9.67 -10.89 7.86
N ALA A 225 -10.62 -10.43 7.03
CA ALA A 225 -11.58 -11.28 6.35
C ALA A 225 -11.98 -10.70 4.99
N ASN A 226 -12.01 -11.52 3.95
CA ASN A 226 -12.68 -11.14 2.70
C ASN A 226 -14.19 -11.24 2.93
N VAL A 227 -14.86 -10.09 2.93
CA VAL A 227 -16.28 -9.98 3.26
C VAL A 227 -17.18 -10.10 2.03
N THR A 228 -16.64 -10.40 0.84
CA THR A 228 -17.46 -10.57 -0.36
C THR A 228 -18.42 -11.77 -0.25
N PRO A 229 -18.03 -12.98 0.20
CA PRO A 229 -18.96 -14.10 0.37
C PRO A 229 -20.06 -13.78 1.40
N PRO A 230 -21.36 -14.02 1.11
CA PRO A 230 -22.46 -13.65 2.01
C PRO A 230 -22.33 -14.25 3.42
N SER A 231 -21.90 -15.51 3.53
CA SER A 231 -21.69 -16.16 4.83
C SER A 231 -20.55 -15.54 5.66
N ILE A 232 -19.60 -14.85 5.05
CA ILE A 232 -18.55 -14.12 5.79
C ILE A 232 -19.02 -12.67 6.03
N GLY A 233 -19.40 -11.98 4.97
CA GLY A 233 -19.76 -10.57 5.01
C GLY A 233 -20.98 -10.25 5.87
N ARG A 234 -22.06 -11.03 5.79
CA ARG A 234 -23.28 -10.75 6.57
C ARG A 234 -23.09 -10.99 8.05
N ASN A 235 -22.37 -12.05 8.44
CA ASN A 235 -22.05 -12.30 9.85
C ASN A 235 -21.10 -11.25 10.43
N ILE A 236 -20.17 -10.70 9.64
CA ILE A 236 -19.26 -9.66 10.12
C ILE A 236 -19.94 -8.27 10.16
N LEU A 237 -20.57 -7.87 9.06
CA LEU A 237 -21.05 -6.50 8.83
C LEU A 237 -22.51 -6.29 9.25
N GLY A 238 -23.31 -7.36 9.28
CA GLY A 238 -24.77 -7.30 9.31
C GLY A 238 -25.37 -7.01 7.94
N ASP A 239 -26.65 -7.35 7.78
CA ASP A 239 -27.34 -7.32 6.48
C ASP A 239 -27.35 -5.94 5.81
N VAL A 240 -27.63 -4.88 6.59
CA VAL A 240 -27.74 -3.52 6.06
C VAL A 240 -26.39 -3.03 5.53
N PHE A 241 -25.33 -3.17 6.33
CA PHE A 241 -24.01 -2.69 5.93
C PHE A 241 -23.40 -3.58 4.84
N TYR A 242 -23.61 -4.90 4.90
CA TYR A 242 -23.21 -5.81 3.83
C TYR A 242 -23.83 -5.40 2.49
N LYS A 243 -25.14 -5.09 2.46
CA LYS A 243 -25.82 -4.64 1.24
C LYS A 243 -25.23 -3.34 0.69
N ASP A 244 -24.89 -2.38 1.56
CA ASP A 244 -24.21 -1.13 1.16
C ASP A 244 -22.83 -1.39 0.55
N ILE A 245 -22.01 -2.22 1.19
CA ILE A 245 -20.69 -2.63 0.69
C ILE A 245 -20.82 -3.30 -0.68
N MET A 246 -21.72 -4.28 -0.82
CA MET A 246 -21.92 -4.99 -2.08
C MET A 246 -22.47 -4.11 -3.19
N SER A 247 -23.20 -3.04 -2.86
CA SER A 247 -23.66 -2.05 -3.86
C SER A 247 -22.53 -1.14 -4.37
N THR A 248 -21.42 -1.04 -3.64
CA THR A 248 -20.27 -0.18 -3.97
C THR A 248 -19.25 -0.86 -4.89
N ILE A 249 -19.24 -2.20 -4.93
CA ILE A 249 -18.30 -2.99 -5.71
C ILE A 249 -18.99 -3.64 -6.92
N LYS A 250 -18.25 -3.76 -8.02
CA LYS A 250 -18.71 -4.41 -9.25
C LYS A 250 -18.35 -5.90 -9.26
N GLU A 251 -18.89 -6.63 -10.23
CA GLU A 251 -18.46 -8.00 -10.50
C GLU A 251 -16.93 -8.05 -10.74
N GLY A 252 -16.27 -9.00 -10.06
CA GLY A 252 -14.81 -9.16 -10.07
C GLY A 252 -14.07 -8.28 -9.05
N GLU A 253 -14.71 -7.27 -8.46
CA GLU A 253 -14.12 -6.48 -7.37
C GLU A 253 -14.37 -7.17 -6.02
N SER A 254 -13.58 -6.79 -5.01
CA SER A 254 -13.67 -7.42 -3.69
C SER A 254 -13.70 -6.40 -2.56
N ALA A 255 -14.08 -6.86 -1.36
CA ALA A 255 -14.04 -6.09 -0.14
C ALA A 255 -13.40 -6.92 0.99
N VAL A 256 -12.46 -6.31 1.71
CA VAL A 256 -11.75 -6.94 2.83
C VAL A 256 -12.03 -6.12 4.09
N ALA A 257 -12.57 -6.77 5.13
CA ALA A 257 -12.65 -6.17 6.45
C ALA A 257 -11.31 -6.33 7.17
N ILE A 258 -10.81 -5.24 7.74
CA ILE A 258 -9.66 -5.19 8.62
C ILE A 258 -10.08 -4.45 9.89
N PHE A 259 -9.90 -5.08 11.05
CA PHE A 259 -10.27 -4.50 12.33
C PHE A 259 -9.36 -5.01 13.42
N SER A 260 -9.23 -4.27 14.52
CA SER A 260 -8.27 -4.59 15.56
C SER A 260 -8.78 -4.33 16.96
N LYS A 261 -8.11 -5.04 17.89
CA LYS A 261 -8.12 -4.79 19.32
C LYS A 261 -6.74 -4.31 19.76
N GLY A 262 -6.68 -3.70 20.94
CA GLY A 262 -5.43 -3.24 21.54
C GLY A 262 -5.21 -1.74 21.36
N LYS A 263 -4.00 -1.29 21.71
CA LYS A 263 -3.61 0.12 21.71
C LYS A 263 -3.00 0.60 20.39
N GLY A 264 -2.61 -0.33 19.52
CA GLY A 264 -2.06 -0.05 18.20
C GLY A 264 -3.11 0.35 17.17
N SER A 265 -2.67 1.03 16.10
CA SER A 265 -3.50 1.40 14.96
C SER A 265 -2.88 0.91 13.65
N PHE A 266 -3.72 0.37 12.77
CA PHE A 266 -3.36 -0.02 11.40
C PHE A 266 -3.68 1.07 10.36
N LYS A 267 -4.20 2.23 10.77
CA LYS A 267 -4.43 3.37 9.84
C LYS A 267 -3.15 4.14 9.54
N GLY A 268 -2.36 4.35 10.60
CA GLY A 268 -1.10 5.07 10.59
C GLY A 268 -1.20 6.56 10.28
N SER A 269 -0.04 7.15 9.98
CA SER A 269 0.13 8.61 9.96
C SER A 269 -0.36 9.26 8.68
N GLY A 270 -0.25 8.57 7.54
CA GLY A 270 -0.76 9.03 6.26
C GLY A 270 -2.27 9.28 6.28
N PHE A 271 -3.02 8.50 7.05
CA PHE A 271 -4.47 8.60 7.09
C PHE A 271 -4.90 9.94 7.69
N ALA A 272 -4.28 10.34 8.80
CA ALA A 272 -4.55 11.61 9.46
C ALA A 272 -4.15 12.84 8.63
N ARG A 273 -3.27 12.68 7.63
CA ARG A 273 -2.64 13.78 6.88
C ARG A 273 -3.01 13.84 5.39
N GLY A 274 -3.79 12.87 4.91
CA GLY A 274 -4.15 12.78 3.49
C GLY A 274 -4.89 11.51 3.11
N GLY A 275 -5.54 10.84 4.08
CA GLY A 275 -6.39 9.68 3.82
C GLY A 275 -5.67 8.40 3.39
N THR A 276 -4.33 8.35 3.37
CA THR A 276 -3.59 7.15 2.90
C THR A 276 -3.29 6.19 4.05
N PHE A 277 -3.62 4.90 3.89
CA PHE A 277 -3.29 3.87 4.86
C PHE A 277 -1.86 3.39 4.66
N ASP A 278 -0.94 3.80 5.54
CA ASP A 278 0.51 3.57 5.38
C ASP A 278 1.07 2.42 6.24
N ARG A 279 0.20 1.72 6.97
CA ARG A 279 0.58 0.60 7.86
C ARG A 279 0.28 -0.76 7.28
N PHE A 280 -0.46 -0.85 6.19
CA PHE A 280 -0.66 -2.14 5.58
C PHE A 280 -0.80 -2.05 4.07
N ASN A 281 -0.54 -3.17 3.42
CA ASN A 281 -0.83 -3.40 2.03
C ASN A 281 -1.26 -4.85 1.83
N ILE A 282 -1.88 -5.11 0.69
CA ILE A 282 -2.23 -6.47 0.24
C ILE A 282 -1.42 -6.78 -1.02
N GLU A 283 -0.78 -7.94 -1.08
CA GLU A 283 -0.07 -8.44 -2.26
C GLU A 283 -0.80 -9.66 -2.83
N GLN A 284 -1.09 -9.67 -4.13
CA GLN A 284 -1.61 -10.84 -4.83
C GLN A 284 -0.97 -10.94 -6.22
N GLY A 285 -0.27 -12.06 -6.47
CA GLY A 285 0.51 -12.23 -7.70
C GLY A 285 1.61 -11.17 -7.81
N SER A 286 1.68 -10.50 -8.97
CA SER A 286 2.61 -9.40 -9.22
C SER A 286 2.17 -8.06 -8.62
N LYS A 287 0.94 -7.93 -8.10
CA LYS A 287 0.33 -6.66 -7.69
C LYS A 287 0.41 -6.38 -6.20
N VAL A 288 0.52 -5.08 -5.87
CA VAL A 288 0.42 -4.54 -4.53
C VAL A 288 -0.74 -3.55 -4.47
N TYR A 289 -1.64 -3.75 -3.53
CA TYR A 289 -2.81 -2.90 -3.27
C TYR A 289 -2.55 -2.02 -2.06
N LEU A 290 -2.51 -0.72 -2.30
CA LEU A 290 -2.47 0.34 -1.30
C LEU A 290 -3.85 0.98 -1.21
N PHE A 291 -4.23 1.45 -0.03
CA PHE A 291 -5.57 1.94 0.24
C PHE A 291 -5.59 3.41 0.63
N THR A 292 -6.65 4.10 0.21
CA THR A 292 -6.96 5.47 0.60
C THR A 292 -8.33 5.54 1.27
N ASP A 293 -8.69 6.72 1.78
CA ASP A 293 -10.00 7.02 2.35
C ASP A 293 -11.15 6.81 1.35
N LYS A 294 -10.88 6.96 0.06
CA LYS A 294 -11.83 6.66 -1.04
C LYS A 294 -12.16 5.17 -1.15
N ASP A 295 -11.26 4.32 -0.68
CA ASP A 295 -11.37 2.87 -0.73
C ASP A 295 -11.95 2.29 0.58
N TYR A 296 -12.36 3.14 1.52
CA TYR A 296 -12.65 2.75 2.90
C TYR A 296 -14.09 3.06 3.33
N ARG A 297 -14.64 2.18 4.18
CA ARG A 297 -15.83 2.43 5.00
C ARG A 297 -15.53 2.05 6.44
N VAL A 298 -16.00 2.85 7.39
CA VAL A 298 -15.81 2.59 8.83
C VAL A 298 -16.58 1.34 9.24
N LEU A 299 -15.93 0.44 9.98
CA LEU A 299 -16.56 -0.68 10.66
C LEU A 299 -16.44 -0.44 12.17
N SER A 300 -17.57 -0.24 12.85
CA SER A 300 -17.61 0.11 14.28
C SER A 300 -17.84 -1.08 15.22
N GLY A 301 -18.21 -2.24 14.68
CA GLY A 301 -18.43 -3.45 15.45
C GLY A 301 -18.74 -4.64 14.55
N ILE A 302 -18.64 -5.83 15.12
CA ILE A 302 -18.88 -7.11 14.43
C ILE A 302 -20.24 -7.66 14.87
N LYS A 303 -21.03 -8.20 13.93
CA LYS A 303 -22.41 -8.66 14.21
C LYS A 303 -22.52 -10.10 14.69
N ALA A 304 -21.57 -10.96 14.33
CA ALA A 304 -21.55 -12.36 14.72
C ALA A 304 -21.63 -12.50 16.25
N GLU A 305 -22.42 -13.46 16.72
CA GLU A 305 -22.56 -13.75 18.14
C GLU A 305 -21.20 -14.12 18.76
N GLY A 306 -20.90 -13.57 19.95
CA GLY A 306 -19.64 -13.78 20.65
C GLY A 306 -18.45 -12.98 20.11
N ALA A 307 -18.66 -12.12 19.11
CA ALA A 307 -17.56 -11.31 18.57
C ALA A 307 -17.02 -10.29 19.59
N PRO A 308 -15.71 -10.04 19.59
CA PRO A 308 -15.12 -9.10 20.52
C PRO A 308 -15.47 -7.65 20.16
N ALA A 309 -15.45 -6.78 21.17
CA ALA A 309 -15.39 -5.34 20.92
C ALA A 309 -14.10 -4.99 20.17
N ILE A 310 -14.19 -4.04 19.24
CA ILE A 310 -13.07 -3.57 18.42
C ILE A 310 -12.77 -2.10 18.73
N ASN A 311 -11.52 -1.70 18.58
CA ASN A 311 -11.06 -0.32 18.80
C ASN A 311 -10.98 0.45 17.48
N GLU A 312 -10.65 -0.25 16.41
CA GLU A 312 -10.46 0.33 15.07
C GLU A 312 -10.92 -0.69 14.02
N GLY A 313 -11.68 -0.26 13.01
CA GLY A 313 -12.19 -1.16 11.99
C GLY A 313 -12.57 -0.47 10.69
N GLY A 314 -12.41 -1.20 9.60
CA GLY A 314 -12.73 -0.75 8.25
C GLY A 314 -13.06 -1.87 7.29
N VAL A 315 -13.86 -1.56 6.27
CA VAL A 315 -13.99 -2.34 5.04
C VAL A 315 -13.25 -1.62 3.94
N PHE A 316 -12.35 -2.33 3.26
CA PHE A 316 -11.45 -1.84 2.23
C PHE A 316 -11.84 -2.45 0.88
N PHE A 317 -12.12 -1.59 -0.09
CA PHE A 317 -12.50 -2.01 -1.44
C PHE A 317 -11.27 -2.25 -2.31
N ILE A 318 -11.26 -3.40 -3.00
CA ILE A 318 -10.26 -3.73 -4.01
C ILE A 318 -10.97 -3.64 -5.37
N LYS A 319 -10.91 -2.45 -5.98
CA LYS A 319 -11.57 -2.11 -7.25
C LYS A 319 -10.63 -2.29 -8.45
N ASP A 320 -9.97 -3.43 -8.50
CA ASP A 320 -9.07 -3.83 -9.57
C ASP A 320 -9.43 -5.23 -10.04
N ARG A 321 -9.70 -5.37 -11.35
CA ARG A 321 -10.17 -6.64 -11.94
C ARG A 321 -9.10 -7.72 -12.00
N ASP A 322 -7.84 -7.36 -11.84
CA ASP A 322 -6.76 -8.34 -11.78
C ASP A 322 -6.60 -8.92 -10.37
N PHE A 323 -7.32 -8.38 -9.37
CA PHE A 323 -7.50 -9.07 -8.10
C PHE A 323 -8.49 -10.20 -8.30
N VAL A 324 -8.08 -11.42 -7.97
CA VAL A 324 -8.88 -12.64 -8.07
C VAL A 324 -9.30 -13.05 -6.66
N PRO A 325 -10.57 -12.85 -6.25
CA PRO A 325 -10.99 -13.05 -4.86
C PRO A 325 -10.80 -14.47 -4.32
N VAL A 326 -10.81 -15.47 -5.19
CA VAL A 326 -10.65 -16.90 -4.83
C VAL A 326 -9.18 -17.32 -4.66
N LEU A 327 -8.22 -16.48 -5.02
CA LEU A 327 -6.81 -16.74 -4.82
C LEU A 327 -6.34 -16.16 -3.47
N PRO A 328 -5.38 -16.80 -2.79
CA PRO A 328 -4.82 -16.24 -1.58
C PRO A 328 -4.12 -14.91 -1.86
N PHE A 329 -4.09 -14.05 -0.85
CA PHE A 329 -3.31 -12.81 -0.85
C PHE A 329 -2.49 -12.72 0.44
N LYS A 330 -1.40 -11.97 0.39
CA LYS A 330 -0.55 -11.67 1.56
C LYS A 330 -0.91 -10.30 2.08
N LEU A 331 -1.17 -10.18 3.37
CA LEU A 331 -1.26 -8.90 4.04
C LEU A 331 0.05 -8.64 4.80
N THR A 332 0.63 -7.46 4.58
CA THR A 332 1.79 -6.98 5.32
C THR A 332 1.34 -5.83 6.22
N LEU A 333 1.62 -5.93 7.53
CA LEU A 333 1.38 -4.91 8.55
C LEU A 333 2.71 -4.32 9.01
N LEU A 334 2.86 -3.00 8.93
CA LEU A 334 4.04 -2.22 9.24
C LEU A 334 3.81 -1.37 10.50
N LEU A 335 4.43 -1.75 11.61
CA LEU A 335 4.27 -1.06 12.90
C LEU A 335 5.54 -0.32 13.31
N PRO A 336 5.44 0.78 14.10
CA PRO A 336 6.63 1.42 14.67
C PRO A 336 7.34 0.46 15.63
N TYR A 337 8.68 0.43 15.55
CA TYR A 337 9.59 -0.37 16.37
C TYR A 337 10.55 0.57 17.11
N ARG A 338 10.86 0.29 18.39
CA ARG A 338 11.84 1.06 19.19
C ARG A 338 11.69 2.58 19.07
N LEU A 339 10.63 3.11 19.66
CA LEU A 339 10.40 4.55 19.71
C LEU A 339 11.48 5.23 20.57
N SER A 340 12.49 5.82 19.94
CA SER A 340 13.36 6.79 20.59
C SER A 340 12.95 8.21 20.19
N ALA A 341 13.31 9.22 20.99
CA ALA A 341 13.02 10.62 20.67
C ALA A 341 13.65 11.07 19.33
N ALA A 342 14.71 10.40 18.87
CA ALA A 342 15.48 10.78 17.68
C ALA A 342 15.21 9.92 16.43
N LYS A 343 14.72 8.68 16.58
CA LYS A 343 14.57 7.74 15.46
C LYS A 343 13.34 6.84 15.65
N LYS A 344 12.50 6.73 14.62
CA LYS A 344 11.39 5.78 14.54
C LYS A 344 11.79 4.66 13.60
N GLU A 345 12.05 3.48 14.15
CA GLU A 345 12.21 2.28 13.34
C GLU A 345 10.83 1.67 13.05
N PHE A 346 10.77 0.74 12.13
CA PHE A 346 9.53 0.05 11.80
C PHE A 346 9.80 -1.44 11.63
N ARG A 347 8.77 -2.25 11.90
CA ARG A 347 8.79 -3.69 11.78
C ARG A 347 7.59 -4.16 10.96
N SER A 348 7.85 -5.04 9.99
CA SER A 348 6.80 -5.68 9.21
C SER A 348 6.43 -7.07 9.72
N PHE A 349 5.12 -7.31 9.81
CA PHE A 349 4.47 -8.57 10.15
C PHE A 349 3.63 -9.00 8.97
N ARG A 350 3.58 -10.30 8.65
CA ARG A 350 2.89 -10.79 7.46
C ARG A 350 1.93 -11.91 7.81
N MET A 351 0.85 -11.99 7.07
CA MET A 351 -0.03 -13.16 7.03
C MET A 351 -0.44 -13.47 5.60
N GLU A 352 -0.69 -14.74 5.33
CA GLU A 352 -1.40 -15.15 4.13
C GLU A 352 -2.88 -15.42 4.48
N TYR A 353 -3.77 -14.90 3.65
CA TYR A 353 -5.21 -15.08 3.74
C TYR A 353 -5.73 -15.65 2.44
N GLY A 354 -6.54 -16.71 2.53
CA GLY A 354 -7.32 -17.25 1.42
C GLY A 354 -8.73 -17.52 1.91
N ILE A 355 -9.71 -17.39 1.02
CA ILE A 355 -11.09 -17.74 1.33
C ILE A 355 -11.17 -19.26 1.52
N PRO A 356 -11.65 -19.76 2.67
CA PRO A 356 -11.73 -21.20 2.92
C PRO A 356 -12.67 -21.91 1.93
N GLU A 357 -12.34 -23.16 1.59
CA GLU A 357 -13.06 -23.96 0.58
C GLU A 357 -14.58 -24.02 0.76
N ARG A 358 -15.07 -24.04 2.01
CA ARG A 358 -16.50 -24.05 2.32
C ARG A 358 -17.26 -22.79 1.87
N PHE A 359 -16.55 -21.72 1.50
CA PHE A 359 -17.12 -20.47 0.98
C PHE A 359 -16.85 -20.30 -0.51
N LEU A 360 -16.38 -21.34 -1.19
CA LEU A 360 -16.15 -21.41 -2.63
C LEU A 360 -17.12 -22.41 -3.29
N GLU A 361 -17.33 -22.27 -4.59
CA GLU A 361 -18.15 -23.14 -5.46
C GLU A 361 -17.44 -23.51 -6.75
#